data_AF-A0A0N0K019-F1
#
_entry.id   AF-A0A0N0K019-F1
#
_cell.length_a   1.000
_cell.length_b   1.000
_cell.length_c   1.000
_cell.angle_alpha   90.00
_cell.angle_beta   90.00
_cell.angle_gamma   90.00
#
_symmetry.space_group_name_H-M   'P 1'
#
loop_
_entity.id
_entity.type
_entity.pdbx_description
1 polymer ?
#
loop_
_entity_poly.entity_id
_entity_poly.type
_entity_poly.pdbx_seq_one_letter_code
_entity_poly.pdbx_strand_id
1 'polypeptide(L)'
;MDMVLHRLAILLAFSPALLLSSAGPATLSSAPRLETEALLPTESVSAPEQPPNAAQRDQSYPFYMPMQGLRAPAVKLRIRCDASRAARREVYAGPSAESLYGRVEGGFEFIYEAYDSAGQPCVYPFAPWMPQIVGSTQGTQYIFRSSVPGVPVTFRTDDAWASINLRLFELGPQRVHFEMRDIGLDFPGAGEAKGAVHLEVLDVTRPGLITAVIRRARIFGGKNAIFVPGGETMMYIEDSEIRGNVGDNVDQEHSTYINGTLVSHFRNSVWYGQKGWVDIASGHQLKDKAYLRIYEDVTVANLPNATTPSAMPLVDISAFGFTWANNLRLKRVPSAQQVRDTLVDLRTEIVYGAQDHYPWNIMVSPEWRMPPAPLAALDQVYLSVFQNTVVDSFRTEPYIFALRPQGLGVEPGTPTVMGNEHTTRAQQRMVSLAFNSRGTFRKPYSPEGWTYADPQLPDDARWVLDRDAFIRHALGLIGR
;
A
#
# COMPACT_ATOMS: atom_id res chain seq x y z
N MET A 1 -6.75 -50.91 -44.09
CA MET A 1 -7.82 -51.79 -44.58
C MET A 1 -8.75 -51.99 -43.40
N ASP A 2 -9.58 -50.99 -43.11
CA ASP A 2 -10.95 -50.83 -43.66
C ASP A 2 -11.88 -51.89 -43.07
N MET A 3 -13.09 -51.65 -42.59
CA MET A 3 -13.98 -50.50 -42.37
C MET A 3 -15.21 -51.18 -41.70
N VAL A 4 -15.74 -50.78 -40.52
CA VAL A 4 -16.92 -49.89 -40.34
C VAL A 4 -18.22 -50.56 -39.80
N LEU A 5 -18.89 -49.85 -38.86
CA LEU A 5 -20.26 -49.93 -38.28
C LEU A 5 -20.49 -50.95 -37.10
N HIS A 6 -21.18 -50.65 -35.98
CA HIS A 6 -22.09 -49.57 -35.58
C HIS A 6 -22.42 -49.57 -34.04
N ARG A 7 -22.53 -48.36 -33.43
CA ARG A 7 -23.44 -47.86 -32.33
C ARG A 7 -23.55 -48.68 -31.01
N LEU A 8 -23.69 -48.18 -29.78
CA LEU A 8 -24.08 -46.93 -29.07
C LEU A 8 -23.67 -47.22 -27.59
N ALA A 9 -23.12 -46.37 -26.71
CA ALA A 9 -23.75 -45.25 -26.00
C ALA A 9 -22.88 -44.88 -24.75
N ILE A 10 -22.85 -43.57 -24.38
CA ILE A 10 -22.75 -43.01 -23.00
C ILE A 10 -21.35 -43.10 -22.32
N LEU A 11 -20.67 -42.06 -21.78
CA LEU A 11 -20.92 -40.62 -21.56
C LEU A 11 -19.57 -39.92 -21.20
N LEU A 12 -19.33 -38.74 -21.80
CA LEU A 12 -18.67 -37.50 -21.29
C LEU A 12 -17.39 -37.60 -20.43
N ALA A 13 -16.16 -37.26 -20.86
CA ALA A 13 -15.58 -36.10 -21.57
C ALA A 13 -15.34 -34.83 -20.70
N PHE A 14 -14.07 -34.59 -20.38
CA PHE A 14 -13.51 -33.32 -19.89
C PHE A 14 -12.70 -32.66 -21.01
N SER A 15 -12.86 -31.32 -21.12
CA SER A 15 -11.98 -30.34 -21.77
C SER A 15 -12.16 -30.14 -23.31
N PRO A 16 -11.65 -29.04 -23.89
CA PRO A 16 -12.33 -27.73 -24.00
C PRO A 16 -12.39 -27.24 -25.46
N ALA A 17 -13.30 -26.32 -25.81
CA ALA A 17 -13.15 -25.56 -27.06
C ALA A 17 -13.90 -24.23 -27.03
N LEU A 18 -13.12 -23.17 -27.24
CA LEU A 18 -13.53 -21.98 -27.98
C LEU A 18 -14.38 -22.38 -29.20
N LEU A 19 -15.46 -21.64 -29.48
CA LEU A 19 -15.83 -21.27 -30.84
C LEU A 19 -16.79 -20.07 -30.83
N LEU A 20 -16.53 -19.19 -31.79
CA LEU A 20 -17.32 -18.03 -32.15
C LEU A 20 -18.77 -18.39 -32.47
N SER A 21 -19.69 -17.48 -32.17
CA SER A 21 -20.98 -17.36 -32.86
C SER A 21 -21.26 -15.88 -33.14
N SER A 22 -21.41 -15.58 -34.43
CA SER A 22 -21.79 -14.29 -34.98
C SER A 22 -23.27 -14.30 -35.37
N ALA A 23 -24.06 -13.35 -34.87
CA ALA A 23 -25.30 -12.89 -35.52
C ALA A 23 -25.76 -11.51 -34.98
N GLY A 24 -25.69 -10.49 -35.85
CA GLY A 24 -26.69 -9.41 -35.96
C GLY A 24 -26.60 -8.17 -35.05
N PRO A 25 -26.66 -6.94 -35.59
CA PRO A 25 -26.41 -5.71 -34.83
C PRO A 25 -27.64 -5.29 -34.03
N ALA A 26 -27.57 -5.41 -32.71
CA ALA A 26 -28.51 -4.80 -31.80
C ALA A 26 -27.78 -3.72 -31.00
N THR A 27 -28.03 -2.48 -31.37
CA THR A 27 -28.06 -1.27 -30.52
C THR A 27 -27.12 -1.29 -29.32
N LEU A 28 -26.07 -0.45 -29.40
CA LEU A 28 -25.35 0.12 -28.27
C LEU A 28 -26.36 0.69 -27.26
N SER A 29 -26.85 -0.14 -26.35
CA SER A 29 -27.39 0.32 -25.09
C SER A 29 -26.17 0.70 -24.27
N SER A 30 -25.82 1.98 -24.34
CA SER A 30 -25.03 2.62 -23.30
C SER A 30 -25.66 2.23 -21.96
N ALA A 31 -24.95 1.43 -21.16
CA ALA A 31 -25.26 1.33 -19.75
C ALA A 31 -25.38 2.77 -19.22
N PRO A 32 -26.44 3.12 -18.48
CA PRO A 32 -26.64 4.49 -18.05
C PRO A 32 -25.45 4.90 -17.20
N ARG A 33 -24.64 5.83 -17.73
CA ARG A 33 -23.66 6.60 -16.98
C ARG A 33 -24.49 7.49 -16.05
N LEU A 34 -24.84 6.95 -14.88
CA LEU A 34 -25.54 7.71 -13.87
C LEU A 34 -24.64 8.88 -13.47
N GLU A 35 -25.19 10.08 -13.65
CA GLU A 35 -24.58 11.33 -13.21
C GLU A 35 -24.17 11.16 -11.75
N THR A 36 -22.86 11.05 -11.53
CA THR A 36 -22.24 11.38 -10.24
C THR A 36 -22.71 12.78 -9.91
N GLU A 37 -23.71 12.89 -9.03
CA GLU A 37 -23.93 14.12 -8.30
C GLU A 37 -22.59 14.39 -7.60
N ALA A 38 -21.87 15.39 -8.10
CA ALA A 38 -20.58 15.79 -7.58
C ALA A 38 -20.84 16.30 -6.16
N LEU A 39 -20.82 15.39 -5.19
CA LEU A 39 -20.65 15.73 -3.80
C LEU A 39 -19.27 16.37 -3.71
N LEU A 40 -19.22 17.70 -3.79
CA LEU A 40 -18.04 18.45 -3.41
C LEU A 40 -17.78 18.10 -1.94
N PRO A 41 -16.66 17.44 -1.59
CA PRO A 41 -16.30 17.33 -0.19
C PRO A 41 -15.97 18.75 0.24
N THR A 42 -16.89 19.39 0.96
CA THR A 42 -16.61 20.62 1.70
C THR A 42 -15.66 20.36 2.86
N GLU A 43 -15.46 19.08 3.21
CA GLU A 43 -14.55 18.63 4.23
C GLU A 43 -13.17 18.31 3.64
N SER A 44 -12.16 18.98 4.16
CA SER A 44 -10.75 18.68 3.90
C SER A 44 -10.10 18.06 5.14
N VAL A 45 -9.09 17.23 4.91
CA VAL A 45 -8.09 16.89 5.93
C VAL A 45 -6.92 17.83 5.73
N SER A 46 -6.34 18.35 6.82
CA SER A 46 -5.11 19.14 6.74
C SER A 46 -4.01 18.28 6.11
N ALA A 47 -3.48 18.75 4.98
CA ALA A 47 -2.30 18.14 4.38
C ALA A 47 -1.11 18.24 5.36
N PRO A 48 -0.14 17.33 5.28
CA PRO A 48 1.07 17.44 6.09
C PRO A 48 1.75 18.79 5.86
N GLU A 49 2.12 19.48 6.93
CA GLU A 49 3.00 20.65 6.81
C GLU A 49 4.38 20.19 6.35
N GLN A 50 4.97 20.93 5.41
CA GLN A 50 6.33 20.64 4.98
C GLN A 50 7.31 20.96 6.12
N PRO A 51 8.22 20.03 6.44
CA PRO A 51 9.16 20.24 7.53
C PRO A 51 10.15 21.37 7.21
N PRO A 52 10.57 22.16 8.21
CA PRO A 52 11.76 22.99 8.06
C PRO A 52 12.98 22.08 7.79
N ASN A 53 13.94 22.57 7.01
CA ASN A 53 15.18 21.86 6.65
C ASN A 53 15.01 20.58 5.79
N ALA A 54 14.16 20.63 4.76
CA ALA A 54 13.95 19.51 3.81
C ALA A 54 15.26 18.87 3.31
N ALA A 55 16.27 19.67 2.95
CA ALA A 55 17.56 19.18 2.47
C ALA A 55 18.34 18.33 3.49
N GLN A 56 18.22 18.61 4.80
CA GLN A 56 18.85 17.79 5.85
C GLN A 56 18.12 16.47 6.03
N ARG A 57 16.78 16.47 5.93
CA ARG A 57 15.95 15.27 6.06
C ARG A 57 16.11 14.30 4.89
N ASP A 58 16.50 14.79 3.71
CA ASP A 58 16.69 13.95 2.52
C ASP A 58 17.76 12.87 2.67
N GLN A 59 18.66 12.99 3.64
CA GLN A 59 19.70 11.99 3.93
C GLN A 59 19.37 11.14 5.17
N SER A 60 18.25 11.42 5.83
CA SER A 60 17.79 10.66 6.99
C SER A 60 16.91 9.50 6.52
N TYR A 61 17.22 8.31 7.04
CA TYR A 61 16.45 7.09 6.80
C TYR A 61 16.14 6.45 8.16
N PRO A 62 15.05 5.69 8.29
CA PRO A 62 14.79 4.93 9.52
C PRO A 62 15.97 4.04 9.88
N PHE A 63 16.30 3.92 11.17
CA PHE A 63 17.51 3.21 11.63
C PHE A 63 17.57 1.74 11.20
N TYR A 64 16.41 1.15 10.94
CA TYR A 64 16.26 -0.25 10.54
C TYR A 64 16.27 -0.44 9.03
N MET A 65 16.26 0.64 8.24
CA MET A 65 16.32 0.59 6.78
C MET A 65 17.81 0.53 6.38
N PRO A 66 18.31 -0.61 5.89
CA PRO A 66 19.73 -0.75 5.63
C PRO A 66 20.12 -0.01 4.35
N MET A 67 20.78 1.13 4.47
CA MET A 67 21.26 1.92 3.32
C MET A 67 22.71 1.59 2.91
N GLN A 68 23.42 0.81 3.73
CA GLN A 68 24.80 0.41 3.45
C GLN A 68 24.88 -0.52 2.23
N GLY A 69 25.96 -0.37 1.44
CA GLY A 69 26.22 -1.19 0.25
C GLY A 69 25.51 -0.72 -1.02
N LEU A 70 24.64 0.29 -0.91
CA LEU A 70 24.10 1.00 -2.07
C LEU A 70 25.17 1.90 -2.69
N ARG A 71 25.20 1.95 -4.02
CA ARG A 71 26.15 2.73 -4.83
C ARG A 71 25.44 3.96 -5.37
N ALA A 72 26.14 5.08 -5.50
CA ALA A 72 25.56 6.27 -6.11
C ALA A 72 25.02 5.94 -7.52
N PRO A 73 23.91 6.57 -7.95
CA PRO A 73 23.42 6.41 -9.32
C PRO A 73 24.52 6.62 -10.36
N ALA A 74 24.63 5.67 -11.29
CA ALA A 74 25.65 5.70 -12.35
C ALA A 74 25.36 6.82 -13.36
N VAL A 75 24.09 7.14 -13.55
CA VAL A 75 23.63 8.15 -14.49
C VAL A 75 22.80 9.20 -13.75
N LYS A 76 23.11 10.47 -14.00
CA LYS A 76 22.38 11.63 -13.48
C LYS A 76 21.81 12.45 -14.63
N LEU A 77 20.50 12.59 -14.64
CA LEU A 77 19.76 13.28 -15.69
C LEU A 77 19.15 14.55 -15.10
N ARG A 78 19.49 15.71 -15.67
CA ARG A 78 18.86 16.99 -15.32
C ARG A 78 17.87 17.35 -16.40
N ILE A 79 16.61 17.53 -16.02
CA ILE A 79 15.48 17.74 -16.92
C ILE A 79 15.06 19.20 -16.85
N ARG A 80 15.00 19.87 -18.00
CA ARG A 80 14.66 21.29 -18.11
C ARG A 80 13.15 21.49 -18.15
N CYS A 81 12.62 22.38 -17.32
CA CYS A 81 11.18 22.55 -17.17
C CYS A 81 10.54 23.00 -18.48
N ASP A 82 10.88 24.20 -18.96
CA ASP A 82 10.20 24.80 -20.13
C ASP A 82 10.45 24.05 -21.42
N ALA A 83 11.67 23.54 -21.62
CA ALA A 83 11.98 22.73 -22.79
C ALA A 83 11.18 21.43 -22.80
N SER A 84 11.02 20.78 -21.63
CA SER A 84 10.23 19.55 -21.53
C SER A 84 8.73 19.80 -21.71
N ARG A 85 8.22 20.91 -21.18
CA ARG A 85 6.84 21.35 -21.39
C ARG A 85 6.54 21.56 -22.88
N ALA A 86 7.41 22.29 -23.57
CA ALA A 86 7.27 22.55 -25.00
C ALA A 86 7.36 21.26 -25.84
N ALA A 87 8.24 20.34 -25.47
CA ALA A 87 8.44 19.07 -26.18
C ALA A 87 7.43 17.97 -25.80
N ARG A 88 6.65 18.16 -24.71
CA ARG A 88 5.78 17.15 -24.09
C ARG A 88 6.48 15.83 -23.77
N ARG A 89 7.76 15.90 -23.45
CA ARG A 89 8.63 14.80 -23.02
C ARG A 89 9.81 15.36 -22.24
N GLU A 90 10.56 14.51 -21.55
CA GLU A 90 11.77 14.95 -20.86
C GLU A 90 12.83 15.49 -21.84
N VAL A 91 13.28 16.73 -21.60
CA VAL A 91 14.40 17.35 -22.31
C VAL A 91 15.54 17.58 -21.34
N TYR A 92 16.70 17.00 -21.64
CA TYR A 92 17.83 16.94 -20.73
C TYR A 92 18.82 18.10 -20.95
N ALA A 93 19.41 18.62 -19.88
CA ALA A 93 20.42 19.68 -19.93
C ALA A 93 21.83 19.18 -20.36
N GLY A 94 21.96 17.92 -20.78
CA GLY A 94 23.19 17.22 -21.15
C GLY A 94 22.90 16.11 -22.17
N PRO A 95 23.74 15.04 -22.26
CA PRO A 95 23.47 13.92 -23.17
C PRO A 95 22.03 13.41 -23.02
N SER A 96 21.32 13.24 -24.14
CA SER A 96 19.91 12.83 -24.11
C SER A 96 19.79 11.40 -23.58
N ALA A 97 18.66 11.07 -22.94
CA ALA A 97 18.34 9.69 -22.60
C ALA A 97 18.24 8.77 -23.83
N GLU A 98 18.15 9.30 -25.05
CA GLU A 98 18.20 8.48 -26.28
C GLU A 98 19.57 7.81 -26.46
N SER A 99 20.65 8.40 -25.93
CA SER A 99 21.98 7.75 -25.87
C SER A 99 22.02 6.51 -24.99
N LEU A 100 20.99 6.31 -24.16
CA LEU A 100 20.81 5.16 -23.28
C LEU A 100 20.04 4.01 -23.97
N TYR A 101 19.62 4.15 -25.24
CA TYR A 101 18.92 3.11 -26.04
C TYR A 101 17.75 2.40 -25.32
N GLY A 102 17.12 3.07 -24.34
CA GLY A 102 16.07 2.49 -23.50
C GLY A 102 16.52 1.41 -22.52
N ARG A 103 17.82 1.09 -22.44
CA ARG A 103 18.40 0.04 -21.59
C ARG A 103 19.61 0.55 -20.85
N VAL A 104 19.61 0.42 -19.53
CA VAL A 104 20.75 0.91 -18.75
C VAL A 104 21.13 0.00 -17.60
N GLU A 105 22.43 -0.15 -17.41
CA GLU A 105 23.03 -0.82 -16.26
C GLU A 105 23.37 0.21 -15.17
N GLY A 106 23.14 -0.16 -13.91
CA GLY A 106 23.33 0.73 -12.77
C GLY A 106 22.08 1.55 -12.42
N GLY A 107 22.24 2.46 -11.46
CA GLY A 107 21.15 3.31 -10.95
C GLY A 107 20.99 4.65 -11.66
N PHE A 108 19.84 5.31 -11.49
CA PHE A 108 19.49 6.62 -12.06
C PHE A 108 19.17 7.67 -11.01
N GLU A 109 19.55 8.91 -11.28
CA GLU A 109 19.05 10.09 -10.58
C GLU A 109 18.41 11.05 -11.59
N PHE A 110 17.09 11.17 -11.57
CA PHE A 110 16.31 12.14 -12.32
C PHE A 110 16.11 13.40 -11.48
N ILE A 111 16.61 14.53 -11.99
CA ILE A 111 16.58 15.83 -11.33
C ILE A 111 15.76 16.80 -12.18
N TYR A 112 14.52 17.02 -11.79
CA TYR A 112 13.59 17.90 -12.50
C TYR A 112 13.75 19.35 -12.06
N GLU A 113 13.89 20.27 -13.01
CA GLU A 113 13.87 21.71 -12.70
C GLU A 113 12.58 22.07 -11.96
N ALA A 114 12.76 22.72 -10.80
CA ALA A 114 11.68 22.99 -9.86
C ALA A 114 10.77 24.12 -10.34
N TYR A 115 11.32 25.04 -11.13
CA TYR A 115 10.65 26.24 -11.58
C TYR A 115 10.64 26.34 -13.11
N ASP A 116 9.58 26.94 -13.64
CA ASP A 116 9.56 27.43 -15.02
C ASP A 116 10.22 28.83 -15.15
N SER A 117 10.30 29.35 -16.37
CA SER A 117 10.85 30.69 -16.64
C SER A 117 10.06 31.83 -16.00
N ALA A 118 8.83 31.59 -15.55
CA ALA A 118 8.02 32.53 -14.79
C ALA A 118 8.25 32.41 -13.27
N GLY A 119 9.13 31.52 -12.82
CA GLY A 119 9.42 31.30 -11.40
C GLY A 119 8.34 30.51 -10.66
N GLN A 120 7.40 29.87 -11.36
CA GLN A 120 6.35 29.05 -10.76
C GLN A 120 6.79 27.59 -10.66
N PRO A 121 6.31 26.81 -9.66
CA PRO A 121 6.56 25.38 -9.60
C PRO A 121 6.23 24.68 -10.92
N CYS A 122 7.17 23.87 -11.42
CA CYS A 122 7.05 23.27 -12.74
C CYS A 122 5.95 22.20 -12.80
N VAL A 123 5.16 22.24 -13.88
CA VAL A 123 4.19 21.20 -14.23
C VAL A 123 4.60 20.54 -15.55
N TYR A 124 5.00 19.27 -15.48
CA TYR A 124 5.39 18.44 -16.61
C TYR A 124 4.16 17.73 -17.21
N PRO A 125 3.83 17.94 -18.51
CA PRO A 125 2.56 17.49 -19.10
C PRO A 125 2.62 16.04 -19.62
N PHE A 126 3.31 15.16 -18.89
CA PHE A 126 3.57 13.75 -19.22
C PHE A 126 3.87 12.97 -17.93
N ALA A 127 3.97 11.64 -17.99
CA ALA A 127 4.42 10.82 -16.85
C ALA A 127 5.96 10.69 -16.84
N PRO A 128 6.61 10.60 -15.66
CA PRO A 128 8.06 10.37 -15.58
C PRO A 128 8.49 9.16 -16.38
N TRP A 129 9.57 9.27 -17.14
CA TRP A 129 10.09 8.13 -17.87
C TRP A 129 10.83 7.17 -16.93
N MET A 130 10.61 5.86 -17.11
CA MET A 130 11.41 4.81 -16.48
C MET A 130 12.05 3.93 -17.58
N PRO A 131 13.39 3.84 -17.67
CA PRO A 131 14.07 2.95 -18.61
C PRO A 131 13.86 1.47 -18.29
N GLN A 132 14.10 0.60 -19.29
CA GLN A 132 14.30 -0.82 -19.03
C GLN A 132 15.65 -1.00 -18.33
N ILE A 133 15.64 -1.62 -17.15
CA ILE A 133 16.87 -1.92 -16.41
C ILE A 133 17.47 -3.22 -16.95
N VAL A 134 18.77 -3.22 -17.20
CA VAL A 134 19.52 -4.39 -17.67
C VAL A 134 20.80 -4.58 -16.87
N GLY A 135 21.40 -5.78 -16.94
CA GLY A 135 22.65 -6.07 -16.23
C GLY A 135 22.47 -6.22 -14.72
N SER A 136 23.56 -6.06 -13.97
CA SER A 136 23.54 -6.28 -12.52
C SER A 136 22.90 -5.09 -11.78
N THR A 137 21.82 -5.35 -11.04
CA THR A 137 21.14 -4.34 -10.20
C THR A 137 21.66 -4.26 -8.77
N GLN A 138 22.67 -5.07 -8.41
CA GLN A 138 23.22 -5.10 -7.05
C GLN A 138 23.65 -3.71 -6.57
N GLY A 139 23.11 -3.28 -5.44
CA GLY A 139 23.42 -1.99 -4.82
C GLY A 139 23.03 -0.78 -5.67
N THR A 140 22.07 -0.89 -6.59
CA THR A 140 21.64 0.24 -7.45
C THR A 140 20.55 1.08 -6.80
N GLN A 141 20.47 2.35 -7.22
CA GLN A 141 19.52 3.34 -6.71
C GLN A 141 18.78 4.02 -7.85
N TYR A 142 17.47 4.19 -7.72
CA TYR A 142 16.59 4.84 -8.68
C TYR A 142 15.89 6.00 -8.00
N ILE A 143 16.36 7.22 -8.27
CA ILE A 143 15.99 8.43 -7.53
C ILE A 143 15.30 9.41 -8.46
N PHE A 144 14.12 9.88 -8.08
CA PHE A 144 13.32 10.88 -8.79
C PHE A 144 13.09 12.06 -7.87
N ARG A 145 13.52 13.26 -8.29
CA ARG A 145 13.43 14.43 -7.43
C ARG A 145 13.29 15.76 -8.13
N SER A 146 12.71 16.71 -7.41
CA SER A 146 12.91 18.12 -7.69
C SER A 146 14.38 18.53 -7.53
N SER A 147 14.80 19.51 -8.32
CA SER A 147 16.11 20.15 -8.23
C SER A 147 16.27 21.02 -6.98
N VAL A 148 15.17 21.48 -6.39
CA VAL A 148 15.14 22.30 -5.18
C VAL A 148 14.40 21.52 -4.08
N PRO A 149 15.10 21.07 -3.01
CA PRO A 149 14.47 20.33 -1.92
C PRO A 149 13.31 21.10 -1.28
N GLY A 150 12.18 20.42 -1.07
CA GLY A 150 10.97 21.02 -0.52
C GLY A 150 10.10 21.76 -1.55
N VAL A 151 10.53 21.89 -2.81
CA VAL A 151 9.72 22.52 -3.86
C VAL A 151 9.22 21.44 -4.82
N PRO A 152 7.96 21.00 -4.68
CA PRO A 152 7.45 19.91 -5.49
C PRO A 152 7.29 20.30 -6.95
N VAL A 153 7.64 19.38 -7.85
CA VAL A 153 7.23 19.43 -9.27
C VAL A 153 6.02 18.53 -9.47
N THR A 154 5.13 18.85 -10.41
CA THR A 154 3.95 18.02 -10.70
C THR A 154 4.03 17.42 -12.10
N PHE A 155 3.80 16.11 -12.21
CA PHE A 155 3.53 15.44 -13.48
C PHE A 155 2.02 15.33 -13.65
N ARG A 156 1.50 15.84 -14.76
CA ARG A 156 0.06 15.83 -15.04
C ARG A 156 -0.21 15.39 -16.47
N THR A 157 -0.99 14.34 -16.64
CA THR A 157 -1.37 13.81 -17.96
C THR A 157 -2.66 13.00 -17.88
N ASP A 158 -3.41 12.97 -18.98
CA ASP A 158 -4.63 12.16 -19.15
C ASP A 158 -4.33 10.79 -19.78
N ASP A 159 -3.06 10.39 -19.88
CA ASP A 159 -2.66 9.08 -20.41
C ASP A 159 -3.17 7.94 -19.50
N ALA A 160 -3.88 6.99 -20.11
CA ALA A 160 -4.45 5.83 -19.44
C ALA A 160 -3.42 4.92 -18.75
N TRP A 161 -2.16 4.97 -19.19
CA TRP A 161 -1.07 4.15 -18.67
C TRP A 161 -0.06 4.93 -17.82
N ALA A 162 -0.33 6.21 -17.52
CA ALA A 162 0.57 7.06 -16.75
C ALA A 162 0.90 6.47 -15.38
N SER A 163 2.19 6.24 -15.14
CA SER A 163 2.72 5.72 -13.88
C SER A 163 4.21 6.01 -13.77
N ILE A 164 4.73 6.02 -12.54
CA ILE A 164 6.14 5.73 -12.28
C ILE A 164 6.25 4.27 -11.87
N ASN A 165 7.03 3.51 -12.65
CA ASN A 165 6.92 2.05 -12.64
C ASN A 165 8.30 1.39 -12.58
N LEU A 166 8.74 1.00 -11.37
CA LEU A 166 9.95 0.21 -11.20
C LEU A 166 9.58 -1.28 -11.20
N ARG A 167 9.95 -1.97 -12.30
CA ARG A 167 9.73 -3.40 -12.48
C ARG A 167 11.02 -4.14 -12.68
N LEU A 168 11.32 -5.04 -11.75
CA LEU A 168 12.50 -5.88 -11.76
C LEU A 168 12.08 -7.32 -11.47
N PHE A 169 12.47 -8.25 -12.33
CA PHE A 169 12.14 -9.68 -12.18
C PHE A 169 13.43 -10.46 -11.97
N GLU A 170 13.33 -11.64 -11.36
CA GLU A 170 14.49 -12.52 -11.15
C GLU A 170 15.63 -11.83 -10.37
N LEU A 171 15.27 -10.98 -9.39
CA LEU A 171 16.24 -10.13 -8.69
C LEU A 171 17.27 -10.97 -7.90
N GLY A 172 16.85 -12.13 -7.38
CA GLY A 172 17.67 -12.99 -6.55
C GLY A 172 18.16 -12.26 -5.30
N PRO A 173 19.45 -12.39 -4.91
CA PRO A 173 19.97 -11.82 -3.67
C PRO A 173 20.34 -10.33 -3.77
N GLN A 174 19.89 -9.63 -4.81
CA GLN A 174 20.36 -8.28 -5.09
C GLN A 174 19.68 -7.21 -4.23
N ARG A 175 20.39 -6.09 -4.07
CA ARG A 175 19.98 -4.92 -3.28
C ARG A 175 19.60 -3.77 -4.19
N VAL A 176 18.39 -3.24 -4.04
CA VAL A 176 17.88 -2.12 -4.83
C VAL A 176 17.27 -1.05 -3.93
N HIS A 177 17.43 0.21 -4.32
CA HIS A 177 16.77 1.33 -3.69
C HIS A 177 15.95 2.14 -4.69
N PHE A 178 14.74 2.50 -4.30
CA PHE A 178 13.90 3.47 -5.00
C PHE A 178 13.65 4.67 -4.10
N GLU A 179 13.82 5.88 -4.62
CA GLU A 179 13.47 7.11 -3.90
C GLU A 179 12.68 8.06 -4.81
N MET A 180 11.55 8.55 -4.32
CA MET A 180 10.78 9.62 -4.94
C MET A 180 10.60 10.76 -3.93
N ARG A 181 11.09 11.96 -4.26
CA ARG A 181 11.03 13.11 -3.36
C ARG A 181 10.62 14.42 -4.03
N ASP A 182 9.74 15.18 -3.40
CA ASP A 182 9.22 16.44 -3.96
C ASP A 182 8.60 16.25 -5.35
N ILE A 183 7.86 15.14 -5.54
CA ILE A 183 7.19 14.78 -6.79
C ILE A 183 5.69 14.68 -6.54
N GLY A 184 4.91 15.41 -7.33
CA GLY A 184 3.48 15.25 -7.50
C GLY A 184 3.17 14.39 -8.73
N LEU A 185 2.33 13.37 -8.58
CA LEU A 185 1.74 12.60 -9.66
C LEU A 185 0.24 12.89 -9.68
N ASP A 186 -0.24 13.48 -10.77
CA ASP A 186 -1.64 13.85 -10.99
C ASP A 186 -2.11 13.24 -12.31
N PHE A 187 -2.55 11.98 -12.25
CA PHE A 187 -2.91 11.18 -13.42
C PHE A 187 -4.41 10.84 -13.45
N PRO A 188 -5.29 11.83 -13.74
CA PRO A 188 -6.74 11.65 -13.75
C PRO A 188 -7.24 10.62 -14.77
N GLY A 189 -6.49 10.37 -15.85
CA GLY A 189 -6.86 9.42 -16.90
C GLY A 189 -6.35 8.00 -16.71
N ALA A 190 -5.47 7.73 -15.72
CA ALA A 190 -4.67 6.51 -15.61
C ALA A 190 -5.41 5.25 -15.15
N GLY A 191 -6.56 4.94 -15.75
CA GLY A 191 -7.40 3.79 -15.41
C GLY A 191 -6.81 2.43 -15.80
N GLU A 192 -5.76 2.37 -16.62
CA GLU A 192 -5.14 1.10 -17.05
C GLU A 192 -3.87 0.74 -16.27
N ALA A 193 -3.19 1.73 -15.68
CA ALA A 193 -2.01 1.49 -14.85
C ALA A 193 -2.38 0.79 -13.53
N LYS A 194 -1.66 -0.27 -13.13
CA LYS A 194 -1.90 -0.94 -11.83
C LYS A 194 -1.77 0.02 -10.64
N GLY A 195 -0.83 0.96 -10.71
CA GLY A 195 -0.85 2.11 -9.84
C GLY A 195 -0.05 3.30 -10.36
N ALA A 196 -0.34 4.50 -9.83
CA ALA A 196 0.41 5.71 -10.16
C ALA A 196 1.88 5.57 -9.74
N VAL A 197 2.11 5.01 -8.55
CA VAL A 197 3.40 4.41 -8.16
C VAL A 197 3.26 2.89 -8.20
N HIS A 198 4.07 2.24 -9.03
CA HIS A 198 4.09 0.79 -9.19
C HIS A 198 5.49 0.25 -8.93
N LEU A 199 5.67 -0.45 -7.82
CA LEU A 199 6.95 -1.06 -7.42
C LEU A 199 6.81 -2.58 -7.39
N GLU A 200 6.87 -3.21 -8.56
CA GLU A 200 6.74 -4.67 -8.69
C GLU A 200 8.12 -5.28 -8.91
N VAL A 201 8.70 -5.77 -7.82
CA VAL A 201 9.99 -6.43 -7.84
C VAL A 201 9.85 -7.85 -7.29
N LEU A 202 10.05 -8.83 -8.15
CA LEU A 202 9.76 -10.24 -7.86
C LEU A 202 11.03 -11.08 -7.74
N ASP A 203 10.85 -12.28 -7.18
CA ASP A 203 11.88 -13.31 -7.03
C ASP A 203 13.13 -12.83 -6.27
N VAL A 204 12.93 -11.94 -5.30
CA VAL A 204 13.97 -11.56 -4.35
C VAL A 204 14.20 -12.71 -3.39
N THR A 205 15.44 -13.16 -3.28
CA THR A 205 15.84 -14.20 -2.32
C THR A 205 16.73 -13.57 -1.27
N ARG A 206 16.61 -14.01 -0.01
CA ARG A 206 17.50 -13.51 1.06
C ARG A 206 18.97 -13.78 0.69
N PRO A 207 19.90 -12.83 0.93
CA PRO A 207 19.76 -11.60 1.70
C PRO A 207 19.25 -10.36 0.92
N GLY A 208 18.81 -10.55 -0.33
CA GLY A 208 18.26 -9.51 -1.21
C GLY A 208 17.18 -8.66 -0.53
N LEU A 209 17.08 -7.41 -0.97
CA LEU A 209 16.18 -6.43 -0.37
C LEU A 209 15.93 -5.25 -1.30
N ILE A 210 14.68 -4.81 -1.36
CA ILE A 210 14.28 -3.53 -1.93
C ILE A 210 13.99 -2.57 -0.79
N THR A 211 14.55 -1.37 -0.86
CA THR A 211 14.17 -0.25 -0.02
C THR A 211 13.47 0.79 -0.87
N ALA A 212 12.32 1.27 -0.44
CA ALA A 212 11.53 2.26 -1.17
C ALA A 212 11.22 3.44 -0.25
N VAL A 213 11.55 4.65 -0.69
CA VAL A 213 11.32 5.88 0.06
C VAL A 213 10.51 6.85 -0.78
N ILE A 214 9.39 7.31 -0.23
CA ILE A 214 8.53 8.33 -0.85
C ILE A 214 8.40 9.48 0.16
N ARG A 215 8.79 10.69 -0.22
CA ARG A 215 8.77 11.83 0.70
C ARG A 215 8.28 13.10 0.06
N ARG A 216 7.45 13.86 0.79
CA ARG A 216 6.91 15.14 0.31
C ARG A 216 6.24 15.00 -1.07
N ALA A 217 5.52 13.90 -1.25
CA ALA A 217 4.89 13.55 -2.51
C ALA A 217 3.37 13.77 -2.45
N ARG A 218 2.78 14.03 -3.61
CA ARG A 218 1.32 14.02 -3.79
C ARG A 218 0.98 13.01 -4.86
N ILE A 219 0.19 11.99 -4.56
CA ILE A 219 -0.03 10.87 -5.47
C ILE A 219 -1.53 10.72 -5.75
N PHE A 220 -1.87 10.78 -7.02
CA PHE A 220 -3.21 10.57 -7.56
C PHE A 220 -3.15 9.88 -8.92
N GLY A 221 -4.00 8.86 -9.10
CA GLY A 221 -4.13 8.11 -10.37
C GLY A 221 -3.88 6.61 -10.22
N GLY A 222 -3.88 5.89 -11.34
CA GLY A 222 -3.79 4.43 -11.38
C GLY A 222 -5.08 3.72 -10.96
N LYS A 223 -5.13 2.41 -11.16
CA LYS A 223 -6.05 1.50 -10.46
C LYS A 223 -5.79 1.46 -8.95
N ASN A 224 -4.58 1.82 -8.52
CA ASN A 224 -4.27 2.13 -7.13
C ASN A 224 -3.35 3.37 -7.12
N ALA A 225 -3.41 4.25 -6.13
CA ALA A 225 -2.43 5.33 -6.07
C ALA A 225 -1.01 4.76 -5.86
N ILE A 226 -0.91 3.74 -5.00
CA ILE A 226 0.32 3.00 -4.73
C ILE A 226 0.03 1.50 -4.88
N PHE A 227 0.84 0.81 -5.69
CA PHE A 227 0.80 -0.63 -5.87
C PHE A 227 2.19 -1.24 -5.60
N VAL A 228 2.29 -1.98 -4.49
CA VAL A 228 3.51 -2.69 -4.06
C VAL A 228 3.11 -4.14 -3.72
N PRO A 229 3.27 -5.08 -4.67
CA PRO A 229 3.00 -6.49 -4.41
C PRO A 229 4.06 -7.09 -3.47
N GLY A 230 3.89 -8.37 -3.15
CA GLY A 230 4.70 -9.05 -2.13
C GLY A 230 6.14 -9.25 -2.53
N GLY A 231 7.00 -9.36 -1.52
CA GLY A 231 8.44 -9.54 -1.67
C GLY A 231 9.24 -8.95 -0.52
N GLU A 232 10.56 -9.01 -0.66
CA GLU A 232 11.53 -8.49 0.31
C GLU A 232 11.64 -6.95 0.21
N THR A 233 10.53 -6.24 0.45
CA THR A 233 10.42 -4.78 0.31
C THR A 233 10.23 -4.12 1.68
N MET A 234 11.07 -3.12 1.98
CA MET A 234 10.88 -2.17 3.07
C MET A 234 10.51 -0.81 2.50
N MET A 235 9.30 -0.33 2.80
CA MET A 235 8.78 0.93 2.29
C MET A 235 8.61 1.96 3.41
N TYR A 236 9.10 3.18 3.16
CA TYR A 236 8.94 4.34 4.03
C TYR A 236 8.29 5.49 3.26
N ILE A 237 7.17 6.01 3.77
CA ILE A 237 6.46 7.16 3.20
C ILE A 237 6.39 8.26 4.26
N GLU A 238 6.85 9.46 3.94
CA GLU A 238 6.80 10.60 4.87
C GLU A 238 6.29 11.88 4.23
N ASP A 239 5.64 12.73 5.03
CA ASP A 239 5.23 14.08 4.65
C ASP A 239 4.39 14.12 3.35
N SER A 240 3.57 13.09 3.08
CA SER A 240 2.96 12.86 1.76
C SER A 240 1.43 12.79 1.79
N GLU A 241 0.81 13.05 0.64
CA GLU A 241 -0.64 13.05 0.43
C GLU A 241 -1.03 12.04 -0.67
N ILE A 242 -1.93 11.11 -0.34
CA ILE A 242 -2.41 10.03 -1.21
C ILE A 242 -3.92 10.22 -1.44
N ARG A 243 -4.31 10.61 -2.66
CA ARG A 243 -5.66 11.16 -2.93
C ARG A 243 -6.68 10.17 -3.50
N GLY A 244 -6.30 8.91 -3.68
CA GLY A 244 -7.16 7.87 -4.26
C GLY A 244 -6.74 7.48 -5.68
N ASN A 245 -7.48 6.54 -6.25
CA ASN A 245 -7.23 5.97 -7.58
C ASN A 245 -8.21 6.57 -8.62
N VAL A 246 -8.13 6.13 -9.88
CA VAL A 246 -9.07 6.46 -10.96
C VAL A 246 -9.69 5.23 -11.62
N GLY A 247 -9.40 4.03 -11.10
CA GLY A 247 -9.96 2.80 -11.63
C GLY A 247 -11.44 2.62 -11.28
N ASP A 248 -12.10 1.74 -12.04
CA ASP A 248 -13.55 1.50 -11.96
C ASP A 248 -13.93 0.19 -11.25
N ASN A 249 -12.97 -0.69 -10.97
CA ASN A 249 -13.25 -1.92 -10.22
C ASN A 249 -13.14 -1.66 -8.72
N VAL A 250 -14.18 -1.01 -8.18
CA VAL A 250 -14.25 -0.59 -6.78
C VAL A 250 -14.07 -1.72 -5.76
N ASP A 251 -14.24 -2.99 -6.12
CA ASP A 251 -14.06 -4.12 -5.20
C ASP A 251 -12.57 -4.52 -5.06
N GLN A 252 -11.84 -4.47 -6.16
CA GLN A 252 -10.45 -4.97 -6.23
C GLN A 252 -9.40 -3.86 -6.16
N GLU A 253 -9.83 -2.62 -6.33
CA GLU A 253 -8.97 -1.44 -6.41
C GLU A 253 -9.04 -0.60 -5.14
N HIS A 254 -7.89 -0.08 -4.71
CA HIS A 254 -7.70 0.56 -3.41
C HIS A 254 -6.86 1.82 -3.58
N SER A 255 -6.89 2.76 -2.61
CA SER A 255 -5.95 3.89 -2.68
C SER A 255 -4.52 3.41 -2.54
N THR A 256 -4.29 2.38 -1.73
CA THR A 256 -2.99 1.73 -1.60
C THR A 256 -3.16 0.22 -1.52
N TYR A 257 -2.36 -0.50 -2.30
CA TYR A 257 -2.28 -1.96 -2.32
C TYR A 257 -0.85 -2.37 -1.94
N ILE A 258 -0.66 -2.72 -0.67
CA ILE A 258 0.61 -3.26 -0.15
C ILE A 258 0.31 -4.65 0.38
N ASN A 259 0.89 -5.68 -0.25
CA ASN A 259 0.58 -7.05 0.10
C ASN A 259 1.84 -7.85 0.35
N GLY A 260 2.08 -8.34 1.57
CA GLY A 260 3.17 -9.30 1.82
C GLY A 260 4.58 -8.71 1.62
N THR A 261 4.76 -7.43 1.96
CA THR A 261 6.07 -6.77 2.04
C THR A 261 6.64 -6.90 3.46
N LEU A 262 7.96 -6.72 3.65
CA LEU A 262 8.59 -6.81 4.98
C LEU A 262 8.13 -5.70 5.92
N VAL A 263 8.25 -4.46 5.46
CA VAL A 263 7.99 -3.28 6.29
C VAL A 263 7.21 -2.25 5.49
N SER A 264 6.20 -1.67 6.12
CA SER A 264 5.59 -0.40 5.74
C SER A 264 5.74 0.58 6.91
N HIS A 265 6.24 1.77 6.63
CA HIS A 265 6.32 2.83 7.63
C HIS A 265 5.82 4.13 7.04
N PHE A 266 4.71 4.64 7.57
CA PHE A 266 4.12 5.91 7.18
C PHE A 266 4.26 6.93 8.28
N ARG A 267 4.71 8.12 7.93
CA ARG A 267 4.95 9.21 8.87
C ARG A 267 4.37 10.52 8.36
N ASN A 268 3.66 11.28 9.21
CA ASN A 268 3.14 12.61 8.90
C ASN A 268 2.49 12.66 7.51
N SER A 269 1.52 11.77 7.24
CA SER A 269 1.01 11.54 5.90
C SER A 269 -0.51 11.32 5.91
N VAL A 270 -1.16 11.64 4.79
CA VAL A 270 -2.62 11.63 4.68
C VAL A 270 -3.08 10.76 3.52
N TRP A 271 -4.03 9.87 3.81
CA TRP A 271 -4.79 9.10 2.83
C TRP A 271 -6.22 9.64 2.78
N TYR A 272 -6.63 10.17 1.63
CA TYR A 272 -7.99 10.68 1.43
C TYR A 272 -8.98 9.55 1.07
N GLY A 273 -8.49 8.37 0.74
CA GLY A 273 -9.34 7.19 0.55
C GLY A 273 -9.88 7.01 -0.86
N GLN A 274 -10.81 6.06 -0.98
CA GLN A 274 -11.16 5.38 -2.22
C GLN A 274 -12.62 5.59 -2.60
N LYS A 275 -12.91 5.62 -3.91
CA LYS A 275 -14.25 5.59 -4.49
C LYS A 275 -14.98 4.31 -4.07
N GLY A 276 -16.19 4.45 -3.51
CA GLY A 276 -17.16 3.38 -3.35
C GLY A 276 -18.15 3.34 -4.52
N TRP A 277 -18.79 2.18 -4.73
CA TRP A 277 -20.00 2.10 -5.54
C TRP A 277 -21.24 2.41 -4.69
N VAL A 278 -22.40 2.64 -5.32
CA VAL A 278 -23.61 3.04 -4.61
C VAL A 278 -24.07 1.95 -3.61
N ASP A 279 -24.13 0.69 -4.03
CA ASP A 279 -24.74 -0.40 -3.22
C ASP A 279 -24.04 -1.77 -3.32
N ILE A 280 -23.09 -1.98 -4.22
CA ILE A 280 -22.53 -3.33 -4.50
C ILE A 280 -21.17 -3.58 -3.82
N ALA A 281 -20.21 -2.65 -3.95
CA ALA A 281 -18.83 -2.86 -3.51
C ALA A 281 -18.12 -1.56 -3.17
N SER A 282 -17.06 -1.64 -2.36
CA SER A 282 -16.26 -0.50 -1.95
C SER A 282 -14.81 -0.93 -1.72
N GLY A 283 -13.86 -0.11 -2.16
CA GLY A 283 -12.43 -0.42 -2.02
C GLY A 283 -11.89 0.05 -0.67
N HIS A 284 -10.79 -0.54 -0.21
CA HIS A 284 -10.11 -0.09 0.99
C HIS A 284 -9.33 1.21 0.73
N GLN A 285 -9.28 2.08 1.74
CA GLN A 285 -8.52 3.32 1.70
C GLN A 285 -7.03 2.98 1.89
N LEU A 286 -6.69 2.39 3.04
CA LEU A 286 -5.36 1.86 3.29
C LEU A 286 -5.41 0.34 3.43
N LYS A 287 -4.96 -0.38 2.40
CA LYS A 287 -4.70 -1.83 2.49
C LYS A 287 -3.22 -2.08 2.64
N ASP A 288 -2.82 -2.55 3.81
CA ASP A 288 -1.43 -2.74 4.19
C ASP A 288 -1.20 -4.08 4.90
N LYS A 289 -0.70 -5.05 4.15
CA LYS A 289 -0.43 -6.41 4.62
C LYS A 289 1.06 -6.67 4.76
N ALA A 290 1.85 -5.65 5.12
CA ALA A 290 3.24 -5.83 5.49
C ALA A 290 3.39 -6.62 6.80
N TYR A 291 4.54 -7.28 7.02
CA TYR A 291 4.83 -8.00 8.26
C TYR A 291 5.07 -7.07 9.45
N LEU A 292 5.74 -5.94 9.24
CA LEU A 292 5.87 -4.87 10.22
C LEU A 292 5.26 -3.59 9.65
N ARG A 293 4.29 -3.02 10.36
CA ARG A 293 3.55 -1.82 9.98
C ARG A 293 3.76 -0.74 11.03
N ILE A 294 4.23 0.42 10.62
CA ILE A 294 4.54 1.54 11.51
C ILE A 294 3.79 2.78 11.03
N TYR A 295 2.92 3.35 11.87
CA TYR A 295 2.17 4.56 11.57
C TYR A 295 2.48 5.66 12.59
N GLU A 296 3.03 6.78 12.15
CA GLU A 296 3.34 7.95 12.98
C GLU A 296 2.64 9.18 12.42
N ASP A 297 1.69 9.77 13.15
CA ASP A 297 0.97 10.97 12.71
C ASP A 297 0.31 10.77 11.32
N VAL A 298 -0.35 9.63 11.15
CA VAL A 298 -1.02 9.25 9.90
C VAL A 298 -2.49 9.61 9.99
N THR A 299 -3.04 10.24 8.96
CA THR A 299 -4.49 10.41 8.82
C THR A 299 -5.02 9.56 7.69
N VAL A 300 -6.12 8.84 7.94
CA VAL A 300 -6.84 8.07 6.92
C VAL A 300 -8.30 8.51 6.93
N ALA A 301 -8.79 8.90 5.77
CA ALA A 301 -10.16 9.35 5.56
C ALA A 301 -10.84 8.56 4.44
N ASN A 302 -12.17 8.45 4.46
CA ASN A 302 -12.97 8.03 3.30
C ASN A 302 -13.54 9.24 2.54
N LEU A 303 -12.67 10.18 2.17
CA LEU A 303 -12.98 11.40 1.42
C LEU A 303 -12.43 11.30 -0.01
N PRO A 304 -12.94 10.40 -0.87
CA PRO A 304 -12.48 10.38 -2.25
C PRO A 304 -12.94 11.66 -2.96
N ASN A 305 -12.07 12.24 -3.79
CA ASN A 305 -12.24 13.59 -4.34
C ASN A 305 -13.67 13.95 -4.78
N ALA A 306 -14.16 13.49 -5.93
CA ALA A 306 -15.46 13.93 -6.47
C ALA A 306 -16.43 12.76 -6.63
N THR A 307 -16.38 11.78 -5.72
CA THR A 307 -17.09 10.50 -5.87
C THR A 307 -17.67 10.01 -4.55
N THR A 308 -18.51 8.99 -4.60
CA THR A 308 -19.08 8.34 -3.42
C THR A 308 -17.99 7.80 -2.48
N PRO A 309 -18.00 8.16 -1.18
CA PRO A 309 -17.14 7.56 -0.15
C PRO A 309 -17.26 6.05 -0.04
N SER A 310 -16.14 5.33 0.06
CA SER A 310 -16.14 3.90 0.42
C SER A 310 -16.66 3.66 1.84
N ALA A 311 -17.39 2.55 2.00
CA ALA A 311 -17.94 2.07 3.28
C ALA A 311 -17.05 1.04 4.01
N MET A 312 -15.90 0.68 3.44
CA MET A 312 -14.96 -0.25 4.05
C MET A 312 -14.31 0.32 5.33
N PRO A 313 -13.67 -0.53 6.16
CA PRO A 313 -12.74 -0.07 7.17
C PRO A 313 -11.67 0.82 6.52
N LEU A 314 -11.38 1.95 7.15
CA LEU A 314 -10.38 2.91 6.68
C LEU A 314 -8.99 2.28 6.57
N VAL A 315 -8.66 1.38 7.51
CA VAL A 315 -7.39 0.68 7.55
C VAL A 315 -7.65 -0.83 7.56
N ASP A 316 -7.17 -1.51 6.53
CA ASP A 316 -7.25 -2.95 6.36
C ASP A 316 -5.86 -3.57 6.42
N ILE A 317 -5.54 -4.18 7.56
CA ILE A 317 -4.21 -4.70 7.89
C ILE A 317 -4.29 -6.18 8.28
N SER A 318 -3.18 -6.92 8.22
CA SER A 318 -3.21 -8.32 8.69
C SER A 318 -3.09 -8.36 10.20
N ALA A 319 -3.80 -9.28 10.85
CA ALA A 319 -3.57 -9.61 12.26
C ALA A 319 -2.25 -10.38 12.44
N PHE A 320 -1.74 -11.01 11.38
CA PHE A 320 -0.43 -11.63 11.37
C PHE A 320 0.66 -10.57 11.14
N GLY A 321 1.76 -10.69 11.85
CA GLY A 321 2.83 -9.70 11.92
C GLY A 321 2.70 -8.73 13.10
N PHE A 322 3.24 -7.53 12.93
CA PHE A 322 3.44 -6.54 13.97
C PHE A 322 2.95 -5.18 13.49
N THR A 323 2.17 -4.48 14.32
CA THR A 323 1.70 -3.12 14.03
C THR A 323 2.03 -2.21 15.20
N TRP A 324 2.68 -1.09 14.93
CA TRP A 324 2.87 -0.02 15.91
C TRP A 324 2.37 1.28 15.33
N ALA A 325 1.37 1.87 15.96
CA ALA A 325 0.78 3.12 15.52
C ALA A 325 0.78 4.13 16.66
N ASN A 326 1.15 5.38 16.36
CA ASN A 326 1.02 6.50 17.27
C ASN A 326 0.43 7.70 16.52
N ASN A 327 -0.60 8.32 17.11
CA ASN A 327 -1.36 9.43 16.52
C ASN A 327 -2.03 9.07 15.19
N LEU A 328 -2.58 7.86 15.07
CA LEU A 328 -3.45 7.49 13.95
C LEU A 328 -4.77 8.27 14.02
N ARG A 329 -5.07 9.07 13.00
CA ARG A 329 -6.30 9.84 12.88
C ARG A 329 -7.20 9.21 11.84
N LEU A 330 -8.44 8.93 12.23
CA LEU A 330 -9.40 8.20 11.43
C LEU A 330 -10.59 9.12 11.20
N LYS A 331 -10.83 9.48 9.94
CA LYS A 331 -11.94 10.33 9.55
C LYS A 331 -12.96 9.56 8.70
N ARG A 332 -14.21 9.48 9.16
CA ARG A 332 -15.28 8.84 8.41
C ARG A 332 -16.43 9.80 8.14
N VAL A 333 -16.73 10.03 6.86
CA VAL A 333 -17.94 10.71 6.38
C VAL A 333 -19.00 9.69 5.94
N PRO A 334 -20.27 10.11 5.79
CA PRO A 334 -21.32 9.23 5.31
C PRO A 334 -20.99 8.61 3.95
N SER A 335 -21.34 7.34 3.77
CA SER A 335 -21.27 6.62 2.49
C SER A 335 -22.69 6.27 2.02
N ALA A 336 -22.84 5.96 0.73
CA ALA A 336 -24.10 5.42 0.19
C ALA A 336 -24.40 4.01 0.73
N GLN A 337 -23.35 3.23 1.03
CA GLN A 337 -23.47 1.89 1.61
C GLN A 337 -23.50 1.95 3.13
N GLN A 338 -24.06 0.91 3.75
CA GLN A 338 -23.91 0.69 5.18
C GLN A 338 -22.43 0.46 5.51
N VAL A 339 -21.87 1.38 6.29
CA VAL A 339 -20.48 1.29 6.76
C VAL A 339 -20.30 0.14 7.74
N ARG A 340 -19.12 -0.49 7.72
CA ARG A 340 -18.75 -1.55 8.68
C ARG A 340 -18.67 -1.02 10.11
N ASP A 341 -18.85 -1.90 11.08
CA ASP A 341 -18.88 -1.57 12.51
C ASP A 341 -17.52 -1.18 13.10
N THR A 342 -16.45 -1.28 12.30
CA THR A 342 -15.07 -0.89 12.69
C THR A 342 -14.44 0.05 11.67
N LEU A 343 -13.42 0.78 12.12
CA LEU A 343 -12.60 1.68 11.31
C LEU A 343 -11.29 1.01 10.87
N VAL A 344 -10.75 0.13 11.71
CA VAL A 344 -9.52 -0.63 11.47
C VAL A 344 -9.84 -2.11 11.60
N ASP A 345 -9.50 -2.88 10.58
CA ASP A 345 -9.69 -4.33 10.57
C ASP A 345 -8.34 -5.04 10.57
N LEU A 346 -8.08 -5.81 11.62
CA LEU A 346 -6.92 -6.71 11.75
C LEU A 346 -7.38 -8.08 11.29
N ARG A 347 -7.18 -8.32 10.00
CA ARG A 347 -7.77 -9.41 9.25
C ARG A 347 -6.92 -10.68 9.25
N THR A 348 -7.60 -11.82 9.25
CA THR A 348 -7.02 -13.17 9.33
C THR A 348 -7.47 -14.07 8.19
N GLU A 349 -8.38 -13.61 7.35
CA GLU A 349 -9.05 -14.44 6.32
C GLU A 349 -8.22 -14.67 5.06
N ILE A 350 -7.10 -13.97 4.88
CA ILE A 350 -6.18 -14.17 3.76
C ILE A 350 -4.73 -14.20 4.27
N VAL A 351 -3.98 -15.19 3.82
CA VAL A 351 -2.52 -15.27 4.03
C VAL A 351 -1.80 -14.43 3.00
N TYR A 352 -0.94 -13.52 3.46
CA TYR A 352 -0.12 -12.66 2.60
C TYR A 352 1.37 -12.97 2.75
N GLY A 353 2.13 -12.81 1.68
CA GLY A 353 3.58 -12.95 1.67
C GLY A 353 4.09 -14.39 1.90
N ALA A 354 5.42 -14.53 2.02
CA ALA A 354 6.09 -15.80 2.21
C ALA A 354 5.93 -16.37 3.64
N GLN A 355 5.76 -17.69 3.76
CA GLN A 355 5.49 -18.34 5.05
C GLN A 355 6.65 -18.21 6.05
N ASP A 356 7.88 -18.15 5.55
CA ASP A 356 9.13 -18.07 6.33
C ASP A 356 9.41 -16.69 6.94
N HIS A 357 8.53 -15.71 6.72
CA HIS A 357 8.54 -14.42 7.44
C HIS A 357 7.67 -14.43 8.69
N TYR A 358 6.82 -15.44 8.86
CA TYR A 358 5.98 -15.59 10.03
C TYR A 358 6.77 -16.32 11.13
N PRO A 359 7.08 -15.68 12.26
CA PRO A 359 7.82 -16.33 13.36
C PRO A 359 7.05 -17.49 14.00
N TRP A 360 5.72 -17.51 13.82
CA TRP A 360 4.83 -18.51 14.40
C TRP A 360 3.80 -19.01 13.39
N ASN A 361 3.14 -20.12 13.72
CA ASN A 361 2.06 -20.61 12.88
C ASN A 361 0.93 -19.58 12.77
N ILE A 362 0.55 -19.25 11.53
CA ILE A 362 -0.58 -18.37 11.20
C ILE A 362 -1.93 -19.08 11.38
N MET A 363 -1.93 -20.40 11.50
CA MET A 363 -3.09 -21.22 11.89
C MET A 363 -3.02 -21.60 13.36
N VAL A 364 -4.19 -21.84 13.96
CA VAL A 364 -4.25 -22.43 15.30
C VAL A 364 -3.49 -23.75 15.31
N SER A 365 -2.59 -23.89 16.28
CA SER A 365 -1.78 -25.09 16.50
C SER A 365 -2.08 -25.66 17.90
N PRO A 366 -2.10 -26.99 18.08
CA PRO A 366 -2.17 -27.59 19.41
C PRO A 366 -0.94 -27.26 20.28
N GLU A 367 0.18 -26.85 19.68
CA GLU A 367 1.42 -26.48 20.37
C GLU A 367 1.35 -25.10 21.05
N TRP A 368 0.32 -24.31 20.75
CA TRP A 368 0.11 -22.99 21.36
C TRP A 368 -1.16 -22.95 22.18
N ARG A 369 -1.06 -22.35 23.37
CA ARG A 369 -2.18 -21.83 24.14
C ARG A 369 -1.78 -20.51 24.74
N MET A 370 -2.68 -19.53 24.67
CA MET A 370 -2.47 -18.26 25.35
C MET A 370 -2.30 -18.51 26.86
N PRO A 371 -1.22 -18.00 27.50
CA PRO A 371 -1.05 -18.13 28.93
C PRO A 371 -2.16 -17.42 29.73
N PRO A 372 -2.39 -17.80 31.00
CA PRO A 372 -3.38 -17.14 31.85
C PRO A 372 -3.17 -15.64 32.06
N ALA A 373 -1.92 -15.16 31.88
CA ALA A 373 -1.55 -13.75 31.89
C ALA A 373 -1.08 -13.31 30.49
N PRO A 374 -2.00 -13.00 29.54
CA PRO A 374 -1.63 -12.72 28.16
C PRO A 374 -0.70 -11.51 27.99
N LEU A 375 -0.82 -10.50 28.86
CA LEU A 375 0.04 -9.30 28.83
C LEU A 375 1.50 -9.58 29.22
N ALA A 376 1.80 -10.75 29.80
CA ALA A 376 3.17 -11.19 30.08
C ALA A 376 3.78 -12.02 28.92
N ALA A 377 3.03 -12.24 27.84
CA ALA A 377 3.44 -13.06 26.70
C ALA A 377 3.49 -12.26 25.38
N LEU A 378 3.59 -10.93 25.46
CA LEU A 378 3.55 -10.04 24.30
C LEU A 378 4.72 -10.25 23.32
N ASP A 379 5.82 -10.85 23.78
CA ASP A 379 6.99 -11.22 23.00
C ASP A 379 6.83 -12.54 22.22
N GLN A 380 5.73 -13.26 22.47
CA GLN A 380 5.46 -14.60 21.92
C GLN A 380 4.20 -14.63 21.04
N VAL A 381 3.66 -13.47 20.67
CA VAL A 381 2.39 -13.34 19.93
C VAL A 381 2.53 -12.33 18.79
N TYR A 382 1.71 -12.48 17.76
CA TYR A 382 1.50 -11.39 16.81
C TYR A 382 0.87 -10.21 17.53
N LEU A 383 1.44 -9.03 17.36
CA LEU A 383 1.17 -7.90 18.25
C LEU A 383 0.84 -6.64 17.46
N SER A 384 -0.31 -6.05 17.77
CA SER A 384 -0.68 -4.72 17.28
C SER A 384 -0.85 -3.75 18.45
N VAL A 385 -0.24 -2.58 18.35
CA VAL A 385 -0.24 -1.53 19.38
C VAL A 385 -0.66 -0.22 18.75
N PHE A 386 -1.74 0.37 19.25
CA PHE A 386 -2.28 1.64 18.80
C PHE A 386 -2.25 2.65 19.94
N GLN A 387 -1.51 3.74 19.76
CA GLN A 387 -1.37 4.81 20.74
C GLN A 387 -2.01 6.08 20.19
N ASN A 388 -2.76 6.79 21.03
CA ASN A 388 -3.31 8.10 20.75
C ASN A 388 -4.19 8.16 19.48
N THR A 389 -4.96 7.11 19.21
CA THR A 389 -5.86 7.08 18.06
C THR A 389 -7.00 8.10 18.22
N VAL A 390 -7.25 8.89 17.18
CA VAL A 390 -8.31 9.90 17.18
C VAL A 390 -9.35 9.56 16.11
N VAL A 391 -10.63 9.53 16.50
CA VAL A 391 -11.75 9.25 15.61
C VAL A 391 -12.62 10.49 15.41
N ASP A 392 -12.74 10.93 14.17
CA ASP A 392 -13.72 11.89 13.71
C ASP A 392 -14.70 11.16 12.77
N SER A 393 -15.94 10.95 13.20
CA SER A 393 -16.92 10.21 12.41
C SER A 393 -18.28 10.91 12.42
N PHE A 394 -18.96 10.85 11.28
CA PHE A 394 -20.35 11.30 11.11
C PHE A 394 -21.35 10.58 12.03
N ARG A 395 -20.96 9.42 12.58
CA ARG A 395 -21.74 8.64 13.54
C ARG A 395 -20.90 8.25 14.74
N THR A 396 -21.54 7.83 15.83
CA THR A 396 -20.85 7.12 16.89
C THR A 396 -20.50 5.71 16.44
N GLU A 397 -19.22 5.48 16.13
CA GLU A 397 -18.75 4.16 15.72
C GLU A 397 -18.91 3.14 16.86
N PRO A 398 -19.41 1.91 16.57
CA PRO A 398 -19.45 0.86 17.58
C PRO A 398 -18.05 0.56 18.12
N TYR A 399 -17.08 0.39 17.21
CA TYR A 399 -15.71 0.04 17.53
C TYR A 399 -14.70 0.79 16.65
N ILE A 400 -13.49 0.98 17.15
CA ILE A 400 -12.38 1.47 16.32
C ILE A 400 -11.73 0.29 15.61
N PHE A 401 -11.31 -0.72 16.38
CA PHE A 401 -10.52 -1.85 15.93
C PHE A 401 -11.31 -3.17 16.03
N ALA A 402 -11.10 -4.07 15.08
CA ALA A 402 -11.47 -5.48 15.22
C ALA A 402 -10.26 -6.39 15.03
N LEU A 403 -10.01 -7.28 15.99
CA LEU A 403 -9.05 -8.36 15.87
C LEU A 403 -9.78 -9.64 15.47
N ARG A 404 -9.67 -10.03 14.20
CA ARG A 404 -10.39 -11.19 13.69
C ARG A 404 -9.81 -12.50 14.25
N PRO A 405 -10.65 -13.51 14.57
CA PRO A 405 -10.18 -14.79 15.08
C PRO A 405 -9.24 -15.50 14.11
N GLN A 406 -8.22 -16.16 14.65
CA GLN A 406 -7.30 -17.00 13.87
C GLN A 406 -8.05 -18.20 13.27
N GLY A 407 -7.61 -18.68 12.10
CA GLY A 407 -8.25 -19.82 11.43
C GLY A 407 -7.69 -21.19 11.83
N LEU A 408 -8.34 -22.25 11.35
CA LEU A 408 -7.94 -23.64 11.54
C LEU A 408 -7.17 -24.21 10.34
N GLY A 409 -7.26 -23.57 9.18
CA GLY A 409 -6.59 -24.03 7.96
C GLY A 409 -6.77 -23.07 6.80
N VAL A 410 -6.24 -23.46 5.65
CA VAL A 410 -6.31 -22.73 4.38
C VAL A 410 -7.14 -23.54 3.40
N GLU A 411 -8.02 -22.87 2.65
CA GLU A 411 -8.77 -23.50 1.57
C GLU A 411 -7.81 -24.03 0.48
N PRO A 412 -7.97 -25.28 0.03
CA PRO A 412 -7.05 -25.87 -0.95
C PRO A 412 -6.95 -25.04 -2.23
N GLY A 413 -5.71 -24.66 -2.59
CA GLY A 413 -5.42 -23.92 -3.81
C GLY A 413 -5.71 -22.42 -3.75
N THR A 414 -6.12 -21.88 -2.60
CA THR A 414 -6.35 -20.44 -2.41
C THR A 414 -5.55 -19.91 -1.21
N PRO A 415 -5.36 -18.59 -1.06
CA PRO A 415 -4.78 -18.02 0.16
C PRO A 415 -5.83 -17.80 1.26
N THR A 416 -7.07 -18.24 1.05
CA THR A 416 -8.21 -18.01 1.96
C THR A 416 -8.10 -18.88 3.21
N VAL A 417 -8.23 -18.26 4.38
CA VAL A 417 -8.24 -18.94 5.68
C VAL A 417 -9.67 -19.35 6.03
N MET A 418 -9.81 -20.54 6.62
CA MET A 418 -11.10 -21.13 6.99
C MET A 418 -11.18 -21.49 8.48
N GLY A 419 -12.41 -21.60 8.99
CA GLY A 419 -12.70 -22.09 10.34
C GLY A 419 -12.43 -21.07 11.45
N ASN A 420 -12.31 -19.78 11.10
CA ASN A 420 -12.07 -18.68 12.04
C ASN A 420 -13.17 -18.62 13.12
N GLU A 421 -14.42 -18.83 12.71
CA GLU A 421 -15.64 -18.88 13.53
C GLU A 421 -15.67 -20.04 14.54
N HIS A 422 -14.79 -21.02 14.40
CA HIS A 422 -14.73 -22.21 15.26
C HIS A 422 -13.59 -22.16 16.28
N THR A 423 -12.80 -21.08 16.32
CA THR A 423 -11.67 -20.96 17.24
C THR A 423 -12.04 -20.28 18.56
N THR A 424 -11.43 -20.76 19.64
CA THR A 424 -11.53 -20.13 20.96
C THR A 424 -10.43 -19.09 21.15
N ARG A 425 -10.67 -18.07 21.99
CA ARG A 425 -9.64 -17.06 22.30
C ARG A 425 -8.33 -17.70 22.78
N ALA A 426 -8.39 -18.74 23.63
CA ALA A 426 -7.21 -19.41 24.17
C ALA A 426 -6.33 -20.09 23.09
N GLN A 427 -6.86 -20.37 21.90
CA GLN A 427 -6.10 -20.93 20.77
C GLN A 427 -5.37 -19.87 19.94
N GLN A 428 -5.77 -18.60 20.07
CA GLN A 428 -5.26 -17.53 19.23
C GLN A 428 -3.90 -17.06 19.73
N ARG A 429 -3.01 -16.74 18.79
CA ARG A 429 -1.65 -16.24 19.06
C ARG A 429 -1.48 -14.78 18.63
N MET A 430 -2.50 -13.97 18.88
CA MET A 430 -2.55 -12.57 18.45
C MET A 430 -3.10 -11.72 19.59
N VAL A 431 -2.49 -10.56 19.82
CA VAL A 431 -2.92 -9.57 20.82
C VAL A 431 -2.96 -8.19 20.18
N SER A 432 -3.98 -7.41 20.54
CA SER A 432 -4.09 -6.00 20.13
C SER A 432 -4.30 -5.10 21.34
N LEU A 433 -3.48 -4.05 21.44
CA LEU A 433 -3.47 -3.09 22.53
C LEU A 433 -3.80 -1.69 22.01
N ALA A 434 -4.70 -0.98 22.68
CA ALA A 434 -4.99 0.43 22.42
C ALA A 434 -4.76 1.27 23.67
N PHE A 435 -4.14 2.43 23.50
CA PHE A 435 -3.87 3.40 24.56
C PHE A 435 -4.36 4.79 24.16
N ASN A 436 -5.09 5.46 25.05
CA ASN A 436 -5.53 6.84 24.91
C ASN A 436 -6.31 7.12 23.60
N SER A 437 -7.18 6.19 23.20
CA SER A 437 -8.09 6.40 22.07
C SER A 437 -9.17 7.42 22.43
N ARG A 438 -9.44 8.39 21.54
CA ARG A 438 -10.43 9.46 21.77
C ARG A 438 -11.23 9.81 20.52
N GLY A 439 -12.41 10.43 20.68
CA GLY A 439 -13.27 10.84 19.58
C GLY A 439 -14.64 10.15 19.57
N THR A 440 -15.25 10.02 18.39
CA THR A 440 -16.66 9.64 18.23
C THR A 440 -16.86 8.11 18.12
N PHE A 441 -16.72 7.38 19.23
CA PHE A 441 -16.92 5.91 19.26
C PHE A 441 -17.47 5.42 20.61
N ARG A 442 -17.97 4.17 20.66
CA ARG A 442 -18.47 3.54 21.90
C ARG A 442 -17.40 2.79 22.68
N LYS A 443 -16.66 1.89 22.02
CA LYS A 443 -15.54 1.13 22.62
C LYS A 443 -14.35 1.07 21.66
N PRO A 444 -13.10 0.97 22.13
CA PRO A 444 -11.96 0.82 21.24
C PRO A 444 -12.01 -0.47 20.41
N TYR A 445 -12.38 -1.60 21.03
CA TYR A 445 -12.35 -2.92 20.40
C TYR A 445 -13.71 -3.59 20.32
N SER A 446 -13.91 -4.31 19.22
CA SER A 446 -14.93 -5.34 19.09
C SER A 446 -14.62 -6.55 20.01
N PRO A 447 -15.59 -7.42 20.32
CA PRO A 447 -15.45 -8.44 21.37
C PRO A 447 -14.61 -9.66 20.97
N GLU A 448 -14.01 -9.69 19.79
CA GLU A 448 -13.21 -10.81 19.31
C GLU A 448 -11.74 -10.72 19.75
N GLY A 449 -11.13 -11.88 19.99
CA GLY A 449 -9.69 -12.01 20.27
C GLY A 449 -9.21 -11.51 21.64
N TRP A 450 -7.89 -11.40 21.78
CA TRP A 450 -7.22 -10.83 22.94
C TRP A 450 -6.96 -9.34 22.73
N THR A 451 -7.92 -8.53 23.16
CA THR A 451 -7.90 -7.08 22.98
C THR A 451 -7.93 -6.34 24.30
N TYR A 452 -7.15 -5.28 24.42
CA TYR A 452 -7.03 -4.50 25.66
C TYR A 452 -7.04 -3.00 25.35
N ALA A 453 -7.92 -2.27 26.04
CA ALA A 453 -7.96 -0.81 26.02
C ALA A 453 -7.42 -0.26 27.34
N ASP A 454 -6.41 0.60 27.25
CA ASP A 454 -5.69 1.21 28.37
C ASP A 454 -5.27 0.20 29.46
N PRO A 455 -4.67 -0.95 29.11
CA PRO A 455 -4.24 -1.92 30.11
C PRO A 455 -3.08 -1.38 30.94
N GLN A 456 -3.01 -1.82 32.19
CA GLN A 456 -1.79 -1.71 32.97
C GLN A 456 -0.81 -2.79 32.48
N LEU A 457 0.30 -2.35 31.89
CA LEU A 457 1.35 -3.26 31.42
C LEU A 457 2.28 -3.67 32.58
N PRO A 458 2.65 -4.95 32.65
CA PRO A 458 3.83 -5.38 33.40
C PRO A 458 5.09 -4.60 33.00
N ASP A 459 6.05 -4.42 33.90
CA ASP A 459 7.26 -3.61 33.64
C ASP A 459 8.09 -4.14 32.46
N ASP A 460 8.20 -5.46 32.34
CA ASP A 460 8.87 -6.18 31.25
C ASP A 460 8.12 -6.10 29.92
N ALA A 461 6.85 -5.70 29.92
CA ALA A 461 6.03 -5.50 28.73
C ALA A 461 6.03 -4.04 28.22
N ARG A 462 6.63 -3.09 28.94
CA ARG A 462 6.57 -1.65 28.59
C ARG A 462 7.29 -1.28 27.29
N TRP A 463 8.16 -2.16 26.78
CA TRP A 463 8.84 -1.97 25.48
C TRP A 463 7.86 -1.76 24.32
N VAL A 464 6.63 -2.26 24.42
CA VAL A 464 5.62 -2.11 23.37
C VAL A 464 5.20 -0.66 23.13
N LEU A 465 5.42 0.21 24.13
CA LEU A 465 5.14 1.65 24.03
C LEU A 465 6.29 2.42 23.36
N ASP A 466 7.51 1.89 23.41
CA ASP A 466 8.68 2.47 22.76
C ASP A 466 8.77 2.00 21.30
N ARG A 467 8.74 2.97 20.38
CA ARG A 467 8.76 2.72 18.94
C ARG A 467 9.96 1.88 18.51
N ASP A 468 11.15 2.26 18.95
CA ASP A 468 12.40 1.67 18.45
C ASP A 468 12.60 0.28 19.04
N ALA A 469 12.24 0.07 20.31
CA ALA A 469 12.25 -1.24 20.94
C ALA A 469 11.26 -2.20 20.26
N PHE A 470 10.04 -1.74 19.98
CA PHE A 470 9.05 -2.54 19.25
C PHE A 470 9.54 -2.96 17.87
N ILE A 471 10.10 -2.01 17.10
CA ILE A 471 10.64 -2.29 15.76
C ILE A 471 11.77 -3.31 15.83
N ARG A 472 12.71 -3.17 16.78
CA ARG A 472 13.82 -4.12 16.97
C ARG A 472 13.31 -5.51 17.31
N HIS A 473 12.30 -5.62 18.18
CA HIS A 473 11.69 -6.90 18.52
C HIS A 473 11.05 -7.57 17.29
N ALA A 474 10.22 -6.83 16.55
CA ALA A 474 9.55 -7.36 15.37
C ALA A 474 10.54 -7.82 14.29
N LEU A 475 11.58 -7.04 13.99
CA LEU A 475 12.58 -7.40 12.98
C LEU A 475 13.44 -8.60 13.41
N GLY A 476 13.79 -8.68 14.70
CA GLY A 476 14.51 -9.84 15.24
C GLY A 476 13.74 -11.15 15.08
N LEU A 477 12.40 -11.11 15.09
CA LEU A 477 11.54 -12.27 14.85
C LEU A 477 11.35 -12.61 13.37
N ILE A 478 11.33 -11.61 12.48
CA ILE A 478 11.22 -11.82 11.02
C ILE A 478 12.55 -12.37 10.44
N GLY A 479 13.63 -12.41 11.22
CA GLY A 479 14.92 -12.99 10.85
C GLY A 479 15.86 -11.99 10.16
N ARG A 480 15.86 -10.72 10.59
CA ARG A 480 16.70 -9.64 10.06
C ARG A 480 17.52 -8.97 11.15
#